data_AF-A0A8J1V0U6-F1
#
_entry.id   AF-A0A8J1V0U6-F1
#
_cell.length_a   1.000
_cell.length_b   1.000
_cell.length_c   1.000
_cell.angle_alpha   90.00
_cell.angle_beta   90.00
_cell.angle_gamma   90.00
#
_symmetry.space_group_name_H-M   'P 1'
#
loop_
_entity.id
_entity.type
_entity.pdbx_description
1 polymer ?
#
loop_
_entity_poly.entity_id
_entity_poly.type
_entity_poly.pdbx_seq_one_letter_code
_entity_poly.pdbx_strand_id
1 'polypeptide(L)'
;EQYNTIAIQEKIEEIEKEFDLVIVVQHIEESLILLTECSDLTIEDVVILKYANVRNFKKSKPILTPNEYDNLIQWNLADTMIYNHFNKTLWEKIDNFGRGKMDIKIKELRMAQSIKQKECDSVKTKPNLKRIEDLKIKHDCMIQNLNYIGADKYFRNKMTEKGIYDIERAQKTCKYPPGKHGEWRENVSKYKHLKSLNI
;
A
#
# COMPACT_ATOMS: atom_id res chain seq x y z
N GLU A 1 6.60 -31.07 -9.63
CA GLU A 1 5.22 -30.56 -9.71
C GLU A 1 5.16 -29.54 -10.83
N GLN A 2 4.21 -29.66 -11.76
CA GLN A 2 4.05 -28.72 -12.85
C GLN A 2 3.09 -27.62 -12.37
N TYR A 3 3.60 -26.41 -12.12
CA TYR A 3 2.77 -25.29 -11.71
C TYR A 3 1.70 -25.03 -12.78
N ASN A 4 0.44 -24.90 -12.35
CA ASN A 4 -0.65 -24.55 -13.24
C ASN A 4 -0.60 -23.04 -13.54
N THR A 5 0.19 -22.67 -14.55
CA THR A 5 0.37 -21.28 -14.99
C THR A 5 -0.92 -20.63 -15.44
N ILE A 6 -1.88 -21.41 -15.94
CA ILE A 6 -3.21 -20.94 -16.34
C ILE A 6 -3.97 -20.47 -15.09
N ALA A 7 -4.05 -21.30 -14.05
CA ALA A 7 -4.72 -20.92 -12.80
C ALA A 7 -4.07 -19.72 -12.12
N ILE A 8 -2.74 -19.58 -12.18
CA ILE A 8 -2.02 -18.41 -11.67
C ILE A 8 -2.42 -17.16 -12.47
N GLN A 9 -2.45 -17.25 -13.79
CA GLN A 9 -2.82 -16.13 -14.66
C GLN A 9 -4.29 -15.71 -14.46
N GLU A 10 -5.21 -16.67 -14.35
CA GLU A 10 -6.62 -16.42 -14.03
C GLU A 10 -6.76 -15.68 -12.70
N LYS A 11 -5.99 -16.08 -11.68
CA LYS A 11 -6.02 -15.40 -10.38
C LYS A 11 -5.45 -13.98 -10.44
N ILE A 12 -4.38 -13.77 -11.21
CA ILE A 12 -3.81 -12.42 -11.44
C ILE A 12 -4.87 -11.52 -12.08
N GLU A 13 -5.60 -12.02 -13.08
CA GLU A 13 -6.66 -11.27 -13.76
C GLU A 13 -7.86 -11.00 -12.84
N GLU A 14 -8.22 -11.95 -11.98
CA GLU A 14 -9.23 -11.76 -10.94
C GLU A 14 -8.82 -10.61 -10.00
N ILE A 15 -7.58 -10.62 -9.50
CA ILE A 15 -7.06 -9.55 -8.63
C ILE A 15 -7.01 -8.21 -9.37
N GLU A 16 -6.56 -8.18 -10.63
CA GLU A 16 -6.54 -6.94 -11.43
C GLU A 16 -7.95 -6.38 -11.71
N LYS A 17 -8.96 -7.25 -11.73
CA LYS A 17 -10.36 -6.84 -11.78
C LYS A 17 -10.81 -6.29 -10.43
N GLU A 18 -10.51 -6.94 -9.32
CA GLU A 18 -11.03 -6.54 -8.00
C GLU A 18 -10.35 -5.28 -7.42
N PHE A 19 -9.06 -5.06 -7.70
CA PHE A 19 -8.26 -4.02 -7.06
C PHE A 19 -7.84 -2.91 -8.03
N ASP A 20 -8.19 -1.67 -7.70
CA ASP A 20 -7.76 -0.48 -8.46
C ASP A 20 -6.23 -0.24 -8.38
N LEU A 21 -5.62 -0.69 -7.28
CA LEU A 21 -4.19 -0.60 -7.00
C LEU A 21 -3.74 -1.80 -6.16
N VAL A 22 -2.65 -2.44 -6.57
CA VAL A 22 -1.90 -3.40 -5.76
C VAL A 22 -0.59 -2.76 -5.35
N ILE A 23 -0.31 -2.73 -4.05
CA ILE A 23 0.90 -2.12 -3.49
C ILE A 23 2.10 -3.03 -3.73
N VAL A 24 3.18 -2.49 -4.31
CA VAL A 24 4.45 -3.22 -4.48
C VAL A 24 5.43 -2.72 -3.42
N VAL A 25 5.85 -3.62 -2.52
CA VAL A 25 6.67 -3.27 -1.35
C VAL A 25 8.02 -2.67 -1.72
N GLN A 26 8.63 -3.09 -2.84
CA GLN A 26 9.87 -2.52 -3.38
C GLN A 26 9.72 -1.06 -3.83
N HIS A 27 8.49 -0.66 -4.15
CA HIS A 27 8.09 0.67 -4.62
C HIS A 27 6.96 1.22 -3.72
N ILE A 28 7.15 1.07 -2.40
CA ILE A 28 6.11 1.38 -1.42
C ILE A 28 5.78 2.87 -1.40
N GLU A 29 6.76 3.76 -1.53
CA GLU A 29 6.53 5.20 -1.51
C GLU A 29 5.66 5.62 -2.70
N GLU A 30 5.97 5.13 -3.89
CA GLU A 30 5.19 5.33 -5.11
C GLU A 30 3.77 4.77 -4.94
N SER A 31 3.67 3.54 -4.43
CA SER A 31 2.38 2.88 -4.20
C SER A 31 1.49 3.67 -3.23
N LEU A 32 2.06 4.22 -2.16
CA LEU A 32 1.30 5.01 -1.18
C LEU A 32 0.86 6.36 -1.75
N ILE A 33 1.68 7.01 -2.57
CA ILE A 33 1.27 8.24 -3.26
C ILE A 33 0.09 7.95 -4.20
N LEU A 34 0.16 6.87 -4.99
CA LEU A 34 -0.97 6.50 -5.83
C LEU A 34 -2.22 6.17 -5.01
N LEU A 35 -2.06 5.50 -3.86
CA LEU A 35 -3.17 5.22 -2.93
C LEU A 35 -3.86 6.51 -2.47
N THR A 36 -3.11 7.55 -2.11
CA THR A 36 -3.67 8.86 -1.72
C THR A 36 -4.40 9.57 -2.85
N GLU A 37 -4.04 9.32 -4.10
CA GLU A 37 -4.62 10.05 -5.24
C GLU A 37 -5.93 9.41 -5.72
N CYS A 38 -6.24 8.20 -5.26
CA CYS A 38 -7.51 7.51 -5.55
C CYS A 38 -8.33 7.25 -4.28
N SER A 39 -8.02 7.92 -3.17
CA SER A 39 -8.78 7.86 -1.92
C SER A 39 -8.82 9.23 -1.23
N ASP A 40 -9.59 9.36 -0.15
CA ASP A 40 -9.61 10.57 0.69
C ASP A 40 -8.46 10.59 1.73
N LEU A 41 -7.43 9.76 1.54
CA LEU A 41 -6.24 9.71 2.40
C LEU A 41 -5.27 10.85 2.07
N THR A 42 -4.74 11.50 3.10
CA THR A 42 -3.68 12.50 2.95
C THR A 42 -2.31 11.85 3.08
N ILE A 43 -1.26 12.63 2.81
CA ILE A 43 0.12 12.17 2.99
C ILE A 43 0.37 11.73 4.43
N GLU A 44 -0.17 12.45 5.41
CA GLU A 44 -0.05 12.15 6.83
C GLU A 44 -0.71 10.83 7.20
N ASP A 45 -1.81 10.47 6.52
CA ASP A 45 -2.49 9.19 6.75
C ASP A 45 -1.66 8.01 6.25
N VAL A 46 -0.83 8.20 5.22
CA VAL A 46 0.01 7.13 4.63
C VAL A 46 1.45 7.12 5.13
N VAL A 47 1.76 7.90 6.17
CA VAL A 47 3.08 7.86 6.82
C VAL A 47 3.33 6.48 7.44
N ILE A 48 4.34 5.79 6.92
CA ILE A 48 4.91 4.58 7.51
C ILE A 48 6.27 4.92 8.14
N LEU A 49 6.43 4.61 9.42
CA LEU A 49 7.67 4.82 10.17
C LEU A 49 8.55 3.57 10.11
N LYS A 50 9.87 3.77 9.99
CA LYS A 50 10.85 2.68 9.83
C LYS A 50 11.26 2.02 11.17
N TYR A 51 10.43 2.07 12.21
CA TYR A 51 10.89 2.03 13.59
C TYR A 51 10.64 0.75 14.40
N ALA A 52 10.45 -0.42 13.83
CA ALA A 52 10.61 -1.68 14.55
C ALA A 52 10.58 -2.82 13.55
N ASN A 53 11.53 -3.75 13.66
CA ASN A 53 11.48 -5.06 13.02
C ASN A 53 11.62 -5.12 11.50
N VAL A 54 12.21 -4.11 10.84
CA VAL A 54 12.98 -4.45 9.64
C VAL A 54 14.16 -5.24 10.17
N ARG A 55 14.04 -6.58 10.18
CA ARG A 55 15.18 -7.48 10.37
C ARG A 55 16.31 -6.85 9.57
N ASN A 56 17.45 -6.60 10.21
CA ASN A 56 18.64 -6.14 9.50
C ASN A 56 18.96 -7.20 8.42
N PHE A 57 18.37 -7.05 7.23
CA PHE A 57 18.70 -7.81 6.03
C PHE A 57 20.11 -7.43 5.52
N LYS A 58 20.86 -6.66 6.32
CA LYS A 58 22.32 -6.56 6.29
C LYS A 58 23.01 -7.90 6.58
N LYS A 59 22.30 -8.95 7.00
CA LYS A 59 22.81 -10.32 6.83
C LYS A 59 22.86 -10.62 5.34
N SER A 60 24.06 -10.56 4.78
CA SER A 60 24.47 -10.95 3.42
C SER A 60 23.33 -11.51 2.56
N LYS A 61 22.86 -10.73 1.58
CA LYS A 61 22.10 -11.32 0.48
C LYS A 61 23.04 -12.35 -0.18
N PRO A 62 22.69 -13.64 -0.23
CA PRO A 62 23.51 -14.61 -0.92
C PRO A 62 23.65 -14.17 -2.38
N ILE A 63 24.88 -14.16 -2.90
CA ILE A 63 25.13 -13.99 -4.32
C ILE A 63 24.74 -15.33 -4.95
N LEU A 64 23.61 -15.37 -5.66
CA LEU A 64 23.15 -16.56 -6.35
C LEU A 64 23.90 -16.69 -7.67
N THR A 65 24.30 -17.91 -8.00
CA THR A 65 24.69 -18.26 -9.37
C THR A 65 23.47 -18.17 -10.31
N PRO A 66 23.66 -18.01 -11.63
CA PRO A 66 22.54 -17.99 -12.57
C PRO A 66 21.61 -19.21 -12.43
N ASN A 67 22.17 -20.40 -12.24
CA ASN A 67 21.39 -21.63 -12.07
C ASN A 67 20.57 -21.64 -10.76
N GLU A 68 21.12 -21.12 -9.66
CA GLU A 68 20.37 -20.98 -8.40
C GLU A 68 19.25 -19.94 -8.51
N TYR A 69 19.49 -18.87 -9.27
CA TYR A 69 18.48 -17.86 -9.55
C TYR A 69 17.32 -18.42 -10.37
N ASP A 70 17.63 -19.17 -11.43
CA ASP A 70 16.62 -19.82 -12.27
C ASP A 70 15.80 -20.83 -11.45
N ASN A 71 16.45 -21.66 -10.63
CA ASN A 71 15.77 -22.58 -9.73
C ASN A 71 14.87 -21.86 -8.72
N LEU A 72 15.32 -20.72 -8.17
CA LEU A 72 14.53 -19.92 -7.24
C LEU A 72 13.28 -19.36 -7.91
N ILE A 73 13.39 -18.86 -9.15
CA ILE A 73 12.24 -18.41 -9.95
C ILE A 73 11.29 -19.57 -10.21
N GLN A 74 11.80 -20.73 -10.62
CA GLN A 74 10.96 -21.90 -10.89
C GLN A 74 10.20 -22.36 -9.64
N TRP A 75 10.84 -22.36 -8.47
CA TRP A 75 10.20 -22.71 -7.19
C TRP A 75 9.19 -21.67 -6.71
N ASN A 76 9.36 -20.40 -7.10
CA ASN A 76 8.46 -19.31 -6.73
C ASN A 76 7.76 -18.75 -7.97
N LEU A 77 7.37 -19.63 -8.90
CA LEU A 77 6.83 -19.20 -10.19
C LEU A 77 5.56 -18.34 -10.01
N ALA A 78 4.67 -18.76 -9.11
CA ALA A 78 3.45 -18.01 -8.82
C ALA A 78 3.74 -16.59 -8.31
N ASP A 79 4.58 -16.46 -7.28
CA ASP A 79 4.96 -15.15 -6.73
C ASP A 79 5.70 -14.29 -7.75
N THR A 80 6.54 -14.91 -8.59
CA THR A 80 7.25 -14.20 -9.66
C THR A 80 6.30 -13.66 -10.71
N MET A 81 5.31 -14.45 -11.14
CA MET A 81 4.28 -14.01 -12.08
C MET A 81 3.43 -12.87 -11.50
N ILE A 82 2.99 -13.01 -10.24
CA ILE A 82 2.22 -11.97 -9.53
C ILE A 82 3.04 -10.68 -9.43
N TYR A 83 4.29 -10.77 -8.96
CA TYR A 83 5.17 -9.62 -8.80
C TYR A 83 5.42 -8.90 -10.13
N ASN A 84 5.78 -9.64 -11.19
CA ASN A 84 6.08 -9.06 -12.49
C ASN A 84 4.86 -8.33 -13.08
N HIS A 85 3.66 -8.92 -12.96
CA HIS A 85 2.43 -8.30 -13.42
C HIS A 85 2.13 -7.00 -12.68
N PHE A 86 2.08 -7.02 -11.34
CA PHE A 86 1.70 -5.83 -10.58
C PHE A 86 2.80 -4.77 -10.50
N ASN A 87 4.08 -5.14 -10.63
CA ASN A 87 5.14 -4.17 -10.83
C ASN A 87 4.97 -3.44 -12.17
N LYS A 88 4.66 -4.16 -13.26
CA LYS A 88 4.39 -3.54 -14.55
C LYS A 88 3.19 -2.59 -14.50
N THR A 89 2.07 -3.03 -13.95
CA THR A 89 0.86 -2.18 -13.87
C THR A 89 1.06 -0.98 -12.94
N LEU A 90 1.88 -1.12 -11.88
CA LEU A 90 2.28 0.01 -11.04
C LEU A 90 3.03 1.06 -11.87
N TRP A 91 4.02 0.67 -12.65
CA TRP A 91 4.78 1.61 -13.49
C TRP A 91 3.90 2.30 -14.54
N GLU A 92 2.96 1.57 -15.14
CA GLU A 92 1.95 2.16 -16.04
C GLU A 92 1.10 3.21 -15.32
N LYS A 93 0.69 2.98 -14.07
CA LYS A 93 -0.04 3.97 -13.25
C LYS A 93 0.82 5.17 -12.87
N ILE A 94 2.10 4.96 -12.55
CA ILE A 94 3.07 6.04 -12.29
C ILE A 94 3.25 6.92 -13.54
N ASP A 95 3.36 6.30 -14.72
CA ASP A 95 3.51 7.03 -15.98
C ASP A 95 2.27 7.89 -16.29
N ASN A 96 1.07 7.33 -16.08
CA ASN A 96 -0.19 8.08 -16.21
C ASN A 96 -0.32 9.21 -15.18
N PHE A 97 0.14 8.99 -13.95
CA PHE A 97 0.16 10.01 -12.90
C PHE A 97 1.15 11.15 -13.19
N GLY A 98 2.25 10.82 -13.89
CA GLY A 98 3.35 11.70 -14.22
C GLY A 98 4.54 11.57 -13.26
N ARG A 99 5.68 11.12 -13.78
CA ARG A 99 6.91 10.89 -12.98
C ARG A 99 7.41 12.13 -12.24
N GLY A 100 7.40 13.30 -12.88
CA GLY A 100 7.83 14.55 -12.21
C GLY A 100 6.94 14.94 -11.03
N LYS A 101 5.63 14.68 -11.13
CA LYS A 101 4.68 14.88 -10.02
C LYS A 101 4.92 13.84 -8.91
N MET A 102 5.20 12.60 -9.29
CA MET A 102 5.58 11.53 -8.35
C MET A 102 6.80 11.93 -7.51
N ASP A 103 7.85 12.44 -8.13
CA ASP A 103 9.06 12.88 -7.41
C ASP A 103 8.78 13.98 -6.38
N ILE A 104 7.89 14.92 -6.69
CA ILE A 104 7.48 15.98 -5.76
C ILE A 104 6.72 15.36 -4.58
N LYS A 105 5.73 14.50 -4.86
CA LYS A 105 4.91 13.84 -3.85
C LYS A 105 5.73 12.94 -2.92
N ILE A 106 6.74 12.23 -3.45
CA ILE A 106 7.67 11.43 -2.65
C ILE A 106 8.47 12.32 -1.69
N LYS A 107 8.89 13.52 -2.11
CA LYS A 107 9.58 14.47 -1.21
C LYS A 107 8.66 14.94 -0.09
N GLU A 108 7.41 15.25 -0.40
CA GLU A 108 6.38 15.60 0.60
C GLU A 108 6.19 14.46 1.61
N LEU A 109 6.03 13.22 1.14
CA LEU A 109 5.89 12.03 1.98
C LEU A 109 7.09 11.83 2.90
N ARG A 110 8.31 11.92 2.36
CA ARG A 110 9.54 11.78 3.16
C ARG A 110 9.69 12.88 4.20
N MET A 111 9.25 14.10 3.89
CA MET A 111 9.22 15.19 4.86
C MET A 111 8.23 14.91 5.99
N ALA A 112 7.01 14.49 5.66
CA ALA A 112 6.00 14.10 6.65
C ALA A 112 6.48 12.94 7.54
N GLN A 113 7.09 11.91 6.95
CA GLN A 113 7.73 10.81 7.67
C GLN A 113 8.82 11.31 8.63
N SER A 114 9.67 12.24 8.19
CA SER A 114 10.73 12.80 9.05
C SER A 114 10.18 13.57 10.24
N ILE A 115 9.14 14.38 10.02
CA ILE A 115 8.46 15.13 11.09
C ILE A 115 7.84 14.17 12.10
N LYS A 116 7.07 13.19 11.60
CA LYS A 116 6.41 12.20 12.44
C LYS A 116 7.41 11.35 13.20
N GLN A 117 8.55 11.05 12.58
CA GLN A 117 9.62 10.32 13.24
C GLN A 117 10.19 11.06 14.45
N LYS A 118 10.48 12.36 14.29
CA LYS A 118 10.98 13.20 15.39
C LYS A 118 9.96 13.29 16.53
N GLU A 119 8.68 13.43 16.19
CA GLU A 119 7.59 13.41 17.17
C GLU A 119 7.61 12.10 17.97
N CYS A 120 7.68 10.95 17.28
CA CYS A 120 7.73 9.64 17.93
C CYS A 120 8.97 9.42 18.80
N ASP A 121 10.13 9.92 18.36
CA ASP A 121 11.38 9.81 19.12
C ASP A 121 11.35 10.66 20.39
N SER A 122 10.67 11.81 20.37
CA SER A 122 10.52 12.70 21.53
C SER A 122 9.75 12.07 22.70
N VAL A 123 8.90 11.07 22.40
CA VAL A 123 8.07 10.36 23.39
C VAL A 123 8.74 9.06 23.85
N LYS A 124 9.51 8.40 22.98
CA LYS A 124 10.27 7.18 23.34
C LYS A 124 11.34 7.42 24.40
N THR A 125 11.97 8.59 24.40
CA THR A 125 13.05 8.94 25.33
C THR A 125 12.56 9.32 26.72
N LYS A 126 11.24 9.43 26.93
CA LYS A 126 10.65 9.81 28.23
C LYS A 126 10.47 8.57 29.13
N PRO A 127 11.18 8.46 30.27
CA PRO A 127 11.15 7.27 31.12
C PRO A 127 9.85 7.10 31.91
N ASN A 128 9.02 8.16 32.03
CA ASN A 128 7.74 8.12 32.74
C ASN A 128 6.70 8.99 32.02
N LEU A 129 6.09 8.44 30.97
CA LEU A 129 5.02 9.09 30.21
C LEU A 129 3.75 9.18 31.06
N LYS A 130 3.49 10.35 31.64
CA LYS A 130 2.30 10.61 32.49
C LYS A 130 1.26 11.50 31.81
N ARG A 131 1.67 12.27 30.80
CA ARG A 131 0.80 13.21 30.09
C ARG A 131 -0.05 12.45 29.07
N ILE A 132 -1.36 12.69 29.07
CA ILE A 132 -2.32 12.02 28.17
C ILE A 132 -1.95 12.26 26.70
N GLU A 133 -1.52 13.47 26.35
CA GLU A 133 -1.12 13.78 24.98
C GLU A 133 0.14 13.02 24.54
N ASP A 134 1.12 12.83 25.43
CA ASP A 134 2.30 12.01 25.11
C ASP A 134 1.92 10.53 24.96
N LEU A 135 0.93 10.03 25.72
CA LEU A 135 0.40 8.67 25.57
C LEU A 135 -0.33 8.48 24.22
N LYS A 136 -1.09 9.48 23.78
CA LYS A 136 -1.72 9.49 22.45
C LYS A 136 -0.68 9.44 21.34
N ILE A 137 0.35 10.29 21.43
CA ILE A 137 1.47 10.27 20.47
C ILE A 137 2.14 8.89 20.47
N LYS A 138 2.43 8.31 21.64
CA LYS A 138 3.02 6.97 21.72
C LYS A 138 2.16 5.91 21.02
N HIS A 139 0.84 5.97 21.21
CA HIS A 139 -0.10 5.05 20.57
C HIS A 139 -0.12 5.22 19.05
N ASP A 140 -0.23 6.44 18.55
CA ASP A 140 -0.22 6.74 17.11
C ASP A 140 1.11 6.33 16.45
N CYS A 141 2.22 6.58 17.15
CA CYS A 141 3.55 6.15 16.73
C CYS A 141 3.69 4.63 16.71
N MET A 142 2.98 3.88 17.55
CA MET A 142 2.98 2.42 17.50
C MET A 142 2.20 1.89 16.30
N ILE A 143 1.09 2.54 15.95
CA ILE A 143 0.26 2.22 14.78
C ILE A 143 1.02 2.48 13.47
N GLN A 144 1.76 3.58 13.38
CA GLN A 144 2.52 3.89 12.16
C GLN A 144 3.85 3.13 12.05
N ASN A 145 4.19 2.38 13.09
CA ASN A 145 5.39 1.56 13.17
C ASN A 145 5.14 0.10 12.78
N LEU A 146 4.04 -0.17 12.08
CA LEU A 146 3.69 -1.51 11.66
C LEU A 146 4.62 -1.95 10.51
N ASN A 147 5.09 -3.19 10.58
CA ASN A 147 5.63 -3.91 9.42
C ASN A 147 4.55 -3.91 8.31
N TYR A 148 4.93 -4.15 7.05
CA TYR A 148 3.99 -4.15 5.91
C TYR A 148 2.69 -4.94 6.16
N ILE A 149 2.77 -6.02 6.95
CA ILE A 149 1.60 -6.80 7.37
C ILE A 149 0.64 -5.98 8.22
N GLY A 150 1.07 -5.21 9.21
CA GLY A 150 0.14 -4.45 10.06
C GLY A 150 -0.39 -3.17 9.42
N ALA A 151 0.25 -2.66 8.38
CA ALA A 151 -0.26 -1.55 7.59
C ALA A 151 -1.65 -1.87 7.00
N ASP A 152 -1.96 -3.16 6.78
CA ASP A 152 -3.25 -3.62 6.26
C ASP A 152 -4.44 -3.19 7.14
N LYS A 153 -4.36 -3.44 8.46
CA LYS A 153 -5.40 -3.15 9.44
C LYS A 153 -5.50 -1.64 9.66
N TYR A 154 -4.36 -0.96 9.66
CA TYR A 154 -4.33 0.49 9.78
C TYR A 154 -5.03 1.16 8.60
N PHE A 155 -4.68 0.80 7.36
CA PHE A 155 -5.29 1.37 6.18
C PHE A 155 -6.78 1.02 6.06
N ARG A 156 -7.17 -0.22 6.38
CA ARG A 156 -8.60 -0.59 6.44
C ARG A 156 -9.35 0.28 7.44
N ASN A 157 -8.84 0.43 8.66
CA ASN A 157 -9.50 1.26 9.68
C ASN A 157 -9.56 2.73 9.27
N LYS A 158 -8.48 3.28 8.70
CA LYS A 158 -8.44 4.67 8.23
C LYS A 158 -9.40 4.93 7.08
N MET A 159 -9.48 4.01 6.13
CA MET A 159 -10.45 4.06 5.04
C MET A 159 -11.90 3.97 5.55
N THR A 160 -12.16 3.22 6.63
CA THR A 160 -13.49 3.17 7.27
C THR A 160 -13.80 4.44 8.08
N GLU A 161 -12.84 4.95 8.86
CA GLU A 161 -12.98 6.15 9.71
C GLU A 161 -13.28 7.40 8.91
N LYS A 162 -12.67 7.55 7.73
CA LYS A 162 -12.92 8.71 6.84
C LYS A 162 -14.26 8.65 6.12
N GLY A 163 -15.11 7.69 6.47
CA GLY A 163 -16.34 7.39 5.78
C GLY A 163 -16.03 6.50 4.58
N ILE A 164 -16.86 5.46 4.41
CA ILE A 164 -16.88 4.51 3.29
C ILE A 164 -16.23 5.13 2.06
N TYR A 165 -15.13 4.52 1.57
CA TYR A 165 -14.55 4.78 0.25
C TYR A 165 -15.70 5.05 -0.74
N ASP A 166 -15.95 6.32 -1.03
CA ASP A 166 -17.05 6.68 -1.90
C ASP A 166 -16.57 6.36 -3.30
N ILE A 167 -16.90 5.15 -3.74
CA ILE A 167 -16.52 4.61 -5.03
C ILE A 167 -16.84 5.65 -6.12
N GLU A 168 -17.97 6.35 -6.04
CA GLU A 168 -18.36 7.37 -7.04
C GLU A 168 -17.44 8.62 -7.01
N ARG A 169 -16.92 9.02 -5.83
CA ARG A 169 -15.95 10.11 -5.68
C ARG A 169 -14.54 9.68 -6.07
N ALA A 170 -14.08 8.53 -5.59
CA ALA A 170 -12.78 7.97 -5.95
C ALA A 170 -12.66 7.79 -7.46
N GLN A 171 -13.73 7.33 -8.12
CA GLN A 171 -13.82 7.23 -9.58
C GLN A 171 -13.66 8.57 -10.32
N LYS A 172 -14.11 9.68 -9.74
CA LYS A 172 -14.00 11.02 -10.33
C LYS A 172 -12.69 11.73 -10.02
N THR A 173 -12.04 11.34 -8.92
CA THR A 173 -10.86 12.04 -8.38
C THR A 173 -9.55 11.30 -8.65
N CYS A 174 -9.62 10.01 -8.94
CA CYS A 174 -8.46 9.17 -9.27
C CYS A 174 -7.77 9.68 -10.53
N LYS A 175 -6.49 10.04 -10.41
CA LYS A 175 -5.71 10.70 -11.46
C LYS A 175 -4.90 9.74 -12.34
N TYR A 176 -5.17 8.45 -12.26
CA TYR A 176 -4.67 7.42 -13.16
C TYR A 176 -5.82 6.48 -13.52
N PRO A 177 -5.78 5.84 -14.70
CA PRO A 177 -6.86 4.96 -15.11
C PRO A 177 -7.05 3.84 -14.06
N PRO A 178 -8.31 3.56 -13.68
CA PRO A 178 -8.61 2.46 -12.78
C PRO A 178 -8.10 1.13 -13.34
N GLY A 179 -8.07 0.09 -12.50
CA GLY A 179 -7.84 -1.28 -12.99
C GLY A 179 -8.85 -1.67 -14.09
N LYS A 180 -8.70 -2.87 -14.68
CA LYS A 180 -9.60 -3.37 -15.75
C LYS A 180 -11.08 -3.44 -15.37
N HIS A 181 -11.41 -3.13 -14.11
CA HIS A 181 -12.74 -2.92 -13.53
C HIS A 181 -13.59 -1.79 -14.14
N GLY A 182 -13.32 -1.29 -15.36
CA GLY A 182 -14.18 -0.30 -16.02
C GLY A 182 -15.63 -0.78 -16.21
N GLU A 183 -15.85 -2.09 -16.28
CA GLU A 183 -17.13 -2.70 -16.70
C GLU A 183 -18.12 -2.99 -15.54
N TRP A 184 -17.68 -3.21 -14.29
CA TRP A 184 -18.59 -3.40 -13.14
C TRP A 184 -19.15 -2.10 -12.57
N ARG A 185 -18.64 -0.95 -13.02
CA ARG A 185 -18.96 0.39 -12.47
C ARG A 185 -20.37 0.88 -12.81
N GLU A 186 -21.05 0.24 -13.75
CA GLU A 186 -22.48 0.50 -14.04
C GLU A 186 -23.42 -0.15 -13.01
N ASN A 187 -22.95 -1.15 -12.25
CA ASN A 187 -23.79 -1.91 -11.30
C ASN A 187 -23.75 -1.39 -9.85
N VAL A 188 -23.01 -0.32 -9.53
CA VAL A 188 -22.96 0.24 -8.16
C VAL A 188 -24.32 0.82 -7.72
N SER A 189 -25.16 1.25 -8.68
CA SER A 189 -26.57 1.58 -8.43
C SER A 189 -27.37 0.43 -7.81
N LYS A 190 -26.94 -0.82 -8.05
CA LYS A 190 -27.54 -2.04 -7.51
C LYS A 190 -27.12 -2.35 -6.08
N TYR A 191 -26.24 -1.58 -5.44
CA TYR A 191 -25.86 -1.77 -4.03
C TYR A 191 -26.15 -0.54 -3.16
N LYS A 192 -26.78 0.51 -3.74
CA LYS A 192 -27.24 1.70 -2.99
C LYS A 192 -28.16 1.36 -1.81
N HIS A 193 -28.91 0.26 -1.88
CA HIS A 193 -29.78 -0.20 -0.81
C HIS A 193 -29.06 -0.90 0.36
N LEU A 194 -27.75 -1.18 0.25
CA LEU A 194 -26.98 -1.70 1.38
C LEU A 194 -26.45 -0.57 2.28
N LYS A 195 -26.41 0.68 1.83
CA LYS A 195 -26.08 1.85 2.67
C LYS A 195 -27.14 2.16 3.74
N SER A 196 -28.36 1.60 3.63
CA SER A 196 -29.42 1.74 4.64
C SER A 196 -29.41 0.66 5.72
N LEU A 197 -28.50 -0.31 5.66
CA LEU A 197 -28.30 -1.29 6.72
C LEU A 197 -27.08 -0.83 7.53
N ASN A 198 -27.35 -0.14 8.64
CA ASN A 198 -26.35 0.13 9.68
C ASN A 198 -25.80 -1.21 10.20
N ILE A 199 -24.58 -1.55 9.76
CA ILE A 199 -23.68 -2.49 10.44
C ILE A 199 -22.49 -1.67 10.93
#